data_AF-A0A7K3H185-F1
#
_entry.id   AF-A0A7K3H185-F1
#
_cell.length_a   1.000
_cell.length_b   1.000
_cell.length_c   1.000
_cell.angle_alpha   90.00
_cell.angle_beta   90.00
_cell.angle_gamma   90.00
#
_symmetry.space_group_name_H-M   'P 1'
#
loop_
_entity.id
_entity.type
_entity.pdbx_description
1 polymer ?
#
loop_
_entity_poly.entity_id
_entity_poly.type
_entity_poly.pdbx_seq_one_letter_code
_entity_poly.pdbx_strand_id
1 'polypeptide(L)' 'AADLVRPRLDDWEQRWLDGAHAAAEATRAQLDALRGKDDGHLAEARVSATGPKASGRFGMCGRLAVYPGI' A
#
# COMPACT_ATOMS: atom_id res chain seq x y z
N ALA A 1 27.90 11.74 1.00
CA ALA A 1 26.58 11.10 1.17
C ALA A 1 25.79 11.09 -0.13
N ALA A 2 25.55 12.25 -0.76
CA ALA A 2 24.86 12.34 -2.05
C ALA A 2 25.51 11.50 -3.16
N ASP A 3 26.85 11.47 -3.25
CA ASP A 3 27.55 10.67 -4.27
C ASP A 3 27.31 9.16 -4.14
N LEU A 4 27.02 8.67 -2.93
CA LEU A 4 26.73 7.24 -2.69
C LEU A 4 25.36 6.83 -3.23
N VAL A 5 24.40 7.76 -3.25
CA VAL A 5 23.03 7.47 -3.70
C VAL A 5 22.81 7.85 -5.16
N ARG A 6 23.64 8.72 -5.74
CA ARG A 6 23.54 9.21 -7.12
C ARG A 6 23.32 8.12 -8.18
N PRO A 7 24.04 6.98 -8.19
CA PRO A 7 23.82 5.94 -9.20
C PRO A 7 22.52 5.14 -9.01
N ARG A 8 21.76 5.36 -7.93
CA ARG A 8 20.50 4.66 -7.63
C ARG A 8 19.26 5.52 -7.85
N LEU A 9 19.44 6.81 -8.16
CA LEU A 9 18.32 7.75 -8.20
C LEU A 9 17.31 7.38 -9.28
N ASP A 10 17.76 7.00 -10.47
CA ASP A 10 16.88 6.60 -11.58
C ASP A 10 16.04 5.37 -11.19
N ASP A 11 16.66 4.34 -10.60
CA ASP A 11 15.96 3.15 -10.11
C ASP A 11 14.95 3.48 -9.00
N TRP A 12 15.30 4.42 -8.10
CA TRP A 12 14.41 4.85 -7.03
C TRP A 12 13.24 5.66 -7.56
N GLU A 13 13.49 6.53 -8.54
CA GLU A 13 12.46 7.31 -9.20
C GLU A 13 11.48 6.39 -9.94
N GLN A 14 11.97 5.39 -10.69
CA GLN A 14 11.09 4.41 -11.33
C GLN A 14 10.23 3.64 -10.31
N ARG A 15 10.83 3.15 -9.22
CA ARG A 15 10.07 2.45 -8.16
C ARG A 15 9.03 3.36 -7.50
N TRP A 16 9.36 4.64 -7.35
CA TRP A 16 8.43 5.62 -6.79
C TRP A 16 7.28 5.90 -7.77
N LEU A 17 7.58 6.10 -9.05
CA LEU A 17 6.61 6.31 -10.13
C LEU A 17 5.63 5.14 -10.23
N ASP A 18 6.16 3.92 -10.30
CA ASP A 18 5.37 2.69 -10.47
C ASP A 18 4.60 2.28 -9.19
N GLY A 19 5.08 2.74 -8.03
CA GLY A 19 4.51 2.39 -6.73
C GLY A 19 3.66 3.51 -6.15
N ALA A 20 4.27 4.30 -5.27
CA ALA A 20 3.56 5.27 -4.45
C ALA A 20 2.90 6.38 -5.29
N HIS A 21 3.57 6.85 -6.35
CA HIS A 21 3.02 7.88 -7.23
C HIS A 21 1.82 7.36 -8.03
N ALA A 22 1.94 6.19 -8.68
CA ALA A 22 0.82 5.58 -9.38
C ALA A 22 -0.40 5.35 -8.46
N ALA A 23 -0.17 4.90 -7.22
CA ALA A 23 -1.25 4.73 -6.24
C ALA A 23 -1.90 6.07 -5.85
N ALA A 24 -1.11 7.13 -5.67
CA ALA A 24 -1.61 8.47 -5.39
C ALA A 24 -2.46 9.01 -6.56
N GLU A 25 -2.00 8.85 -7.80
CA GLU A 25 -2.75 9.28 -8.99
C GLU A 25 -4.04 8.48 -9.19
N ALA A 26 -4.02 7.17 -8.97
CA ALA A 26 -5.22 6.34 -8.99
C ALA A 26 -6.25 6.82 -7.94
N THR A 27 -5.80 7.16 -6.74
CA THR A 27 -6.66 7.70 -5.68
C THR A 27 -7.25 9.04 -6.09
N ARG A 28 -6.44 9.93 -6.69
CA ARG A 28 -6.90 11.22 -7.20
C ARG A 28 -8.01 11.05 -8.24
N ALA A 29 -7.84 10.12 -9.20
CA ALA A 29 -8.84 9.83 -10.21
C ALA A 29 -10.16 9.31 -9.60
N GLN A 30 -10.08 8.43 -8.59
CA GLN A 30 -11.27 7.94 -7.86
C GLN A 30 -12.02 9.08 -7.14
N LEU A 31 -11.29 10.00 -6.50
CA LEU A 31 -11.91 11.16 -5.85
C LEU A 31 -12.61 12.09 -6.85
N ASP A 32 -12.04 12.28 -8.03
CA ASP A 32 -12.65 13.06 -9.11
C ASP A 32 -13.91 12.37 -9.66
N ALA A 33 -13.92 11.05 -9.80
CA ALA A 33 -15.11 10.27 -10.16
C ALA A 33 -16.24 10.44 -9.12
N LEU A 34 -15.91 10.36 -7.82
CA LEU A 34 -16.88 10.59 -6.75
C LEU A 34 -17.48 12.01 -6.78
N ARG A 35 -16.68 13.03 -7.08
CA ARG A 35 -17.20 14.40 -7.28
C ARG A 35 -18.18 14.48 -8.44
N GLY A 36 -17.94 13.69 -9.49
CA GLY A 36 -18.82 13.51 -10.64
C GLY A 36 -20.05 12.63 -10.39
N LYS A 37 -20.22 12.08 -9.18
CA LYS A 37 -21.24 11.07 -8.83
C LYS A 37 -21.10 9.75 -9.60
N ASP A 38 -19.89 9.41 -10.01
CA ASP A 38 -19.55 8.10 -10.55
C ASP A 38 -18.97 7.22 -9.42
N ASP A 39 -19.74 6.22 -9.00
CA ASP A 39 -19.42 5.26 -7.97
C ASP A 39 -19.07 3.86 -8.52
N GLY A 40 -18.83 3.73 -9.84
CA GLY A 40 -18.56 2.44 -10.48
C GLY A 40 -17.38 1.68 -9.84
N HIS A 41 -16.31 2.38 -9.47
CA HIS A 41 -15.17 1.77 -8.78
C HIS A 41 -15.49 1.26 -7.36
N LEU A 42 -16.56 1.76 -6.72
CA LEU A 42 -17.03 1.26 -5.43
C LEU A 42 -17.87 -0.01 -5.58
N ALA A 43 -18.61 -0.17 -6.69
CA ALA A 43 -19.39 -1.37 -6.96
C ALA A 43 -18.51 -2.63 -7.10
N GLU A 44 -17.28 -2.45 -7.62
CA GLU A 44 -16.29 -3.52 -7.77
C GLU A 44 -15.38 -3.69 -6.54
N ALA A 45 -15.41 -2.73 -5.60
CA ALA A 45 -14.54 -2.76 -4.43
C ALA A 45 -14.93 -3.87 -3.45
N ARG A 46 -13.92 -4.50 -2.84
CA ARG A 46 -14.11 -5.52 -1.80
C ARG A 46 -13.41 -5.10 -0.51
N VAL A 47 -14.16 -5.17 0.60
CA VAL A 47 -13.58 -5.08 1.93
C VAL A 47 -13.03 -6.44 2.33
N SER A 48 -11.73 -6.53 2.55
CA SER A 48 -11.06 -7.71 3.09
C SER A 48 -10.54 -7.44 4.49
N ALA A 49 -10.98 -8.22 5.46
CA ALA A 49 -10.40 -8.21 6.79
C ALA A 49 -9.28 -9.26 6.86
N THR A 50 -8.03 -8.81 6.93
CA THR A 50 -6.89 -9.69 7.28
C THR A 50 -6.75 -9.71 8.79
N GLY A 51 -7.40 -10.67 9.45
CA GLY A 51 -7.13 -10.97 10.85
C GLY A 51 -5.86 -11.80 11.03
N PRO A 52 -5.26 -11.81 12.23
CA PRO A 52 -4.16 -12.70 12.52
C PRO A 52 -4.61 -14.16 12.40
N LYS A 53 -3.85 -14.98 11.67
CA LYS A 53 -4.07 -16.43 11.55
C LYS A 53 -3.83 -17.18 12.87
N ALA A 54 -3.05 -16.59 13.77
CA ALA A 54 -2.84 -17.11 15.12
C ALA A 54 -2.64 -15.98 16.11
N SER A 55 -3.28 -16.06 17.27
CA SER A 55 -3.09 -15.15 18.40
C SER A 55 -2.44 -15.86 19.58
N GLY A 56 -1.70 -15.12 20.40
CA GLY A 56 -1.18 -15.65 21.65
C GLY A 56 0.15 -16.42 21.53
N ARG A 57 0.83 -16.36 20.38
CA ARG A 57 2.20 -16.89 20.28
C ARG A 57 3.16 -16.03 21.11
N PHE A 58 4.21 -16.61 21.68
CA PHE A 58 5.23 -15.84 22.37
C PHE A 58 6.20 -15.20 21.36
N GLY A 59 6.51 -13.92 21.56
CA GLY A 59 7.57 -13.16 20.90
C GLY A 59 8.46 -12.46 21.92
N MET A 60 9.52 -11.80 21.46
CA MET A 60 10.50 -11.15 22.35
C MET A 60 9.89 -10.13 23.32
N CYS A 61 8.79 -9.46 22.93
CA CYS A 61 8.15 -8.42 23.72
C CYS A 61 6.79 -8.83 24.32
N GLY A 62 6.34 -10.09 24.18
CA GLY A 62 5.03 -10.53 24.70
C GLY A 62 4.25 -11.47 23.78
N ARG A 63 2.91 -11.32 23.74
CA ARG A 63 2.02 -12.15 22.91
C ARG A 63 1.86 -11.54 21.52
N LEU A 64 2.02 -12.36 20.48
CA LEU A 64 1.95 -11.98 19.08
C LEU A 64 0.57 -12.28 18.47
N ALA A 65 0.16 -11.40 17.57
CA ALA A 65 -0.86 -11.64 16.55
C ALA A 65 -0.12 -11.88 15.23
N VAL A 66 -0.17 -13.12 14.72
CA VAL A 66 0.58 -13.53 13.53
C VAL A 66 -0.27 -13.36 12.28
N TYR A 67 0.19 -12.49 11.39
CA TYR A 67 -0.39 -12.29 10.07
C TYR A 67 0.27 -13.24 9.07
N PRO A 68 -0.45 -13.70 8.04
CA PRO A 68 0.18 -14.41 6.94
C PRO A 68 1.30 -13.56 6.32
N GLY A 69 2.44 -14.19 6.03
CA GLY A 69 3.46 -13.56 5.20
C GLY A 69 2.91 -13.33 3.79
N ILE A 70 3.30 -12.21 3.19
CA ILE A 70 3.01 -11.86 1.80
C ILE A 70 3.71 -12.81 0.83
#